data_AF-L5M942-F1
#
_entry.id   AF-L5M942-F1
#
_cell.length_a   1.000
_cell.length_b   1.000
_cell.length_c   1.000
_cell.angle_alpha   90.00
_cell.angle_beta   90.00
_cell.angle_gamma   90.00
#
_symmetry.space_group_name_H-M   'P 1'
#
loop_
_entity.id
_entity.type
_entity.pdbx_description
1 polymer ?
#
loop_
_entity_poly.entity_id
_entity_poly.type
_entity_poly.pdbx_seq_one_letter_code
_entity_poly.pdbx_strand_id
1 'polypeptide(L)'
;MGFKISCQGAISVKTFVEFLLEKLTPAVHDTISRKMAPKIAGDMRATCPAFNGNRANLEKHVLISLAEKENFDDYWEYIHNPESFFRKYIQNHIYIYCLKQNNKIKNFLETIIGDIKNAILSAIHESTAIAKDKSSTVSGWLDLFCDHLGSNLNFPRKDLGSVEHQEINNIECLKNTMSEALDELMILVEKTCFSAPEEDMVLEIQKMLSEHLCGCWKQCPFCGAICTNTIPNHDGDHSVPFHRPKAVCGGEWFNTDHFSIDCCTSLVASNNSFVLNGRDISFKTYRQAGGEYATWSITPDTSIQPYWKWFICHFRSNLEGIYEKKFTNKGKIPNAWTKITKQKVLDDLEKQ
;
A
#
# COMPACT_ATOMS: atom_id res chain seq x y z
N MET A 1 -47.18 -7.76 43.69
CA MET A 1 -46.51 -8.80 42.84
C MET A 1 -45.97 -8.23 41.53
N GLY A 2 -46.63 -7.24 40.90
CA GLY A 2 -46.18 -6.63 39.62
C GLY A 2 -44.83 -5.89 39.64
N PHE A 3 -44.48 -5.18 40.72
CA PHE A 3 -43.20 -4.45 40.80
C PHE A 3 -41.98 -5.38 40.76
N LYS A 4 -42.03 -6.52 41.46
CA LYS A 4 -40.93 -7.49 41.54
C LYS A 4 -40.69 -8.21 40.19
N ILE A 5 -41.76 -8.48 39.44
CA ILE A 5 -41.70 -9.07 38.08
C ILE A 5 -41.14 -8.05 37.09
N SER A 6 -41.56 -6.78 37.19
CA SER A 6 -41.03 -5.69 36.36
C SER A 6 -39.53 -5.45 36.59
N CYS A 7 -39.05 -5.50 37.84
CA CYS A 7 -37.63 -5.35 38.15
C CYS A 7 -36.79 -6.54 37.64
N GLN A 8 -37.30 -7.77 37.74
CA GLN A 8 -36.59 -8.96 37.24
C GLN A 8 -36.46 -8.94 35.70
N GLY A 9 -37.51 -8.52 34.99
CA GLY A 9 -37.48 -8.35 33.53
C GLY A 9 -36.48 -7.29 33.07
N ALA A 10 -36.38 -6.16 33.78
CA ALA A 10 -35.41 -5.11 33.47
C ALA A 10 -33.95 -5.55 33.66
N ILE A 11 -33.67 -6.34 34.71
CA ILE A 11 -32.33 -6.90 34.96
C ILE A 11 -31.94 -7.89 33.84
N SER A 12 -32.88 -8.76 33.42
CA SER A 12 -32.61 -9.72 32.34
C SER A 12 -32.33 -9.04 31.00
N VAL A 13 -33.06 -7.98 30.66
CA VAL A 13 -32.81 -7.18 29.45
C VAL A 13 -31.42 -6.55 29.51
N LYS A 14 -31.06 -5.93 30.64
CA LYS A 14 -29.76 -5.27 30.78
C LYS A 14 -28.59 -6.23 30.56
N THR A 15 -28.60 -7.39 31.21
CA THR A 15 -27.53 -8.40 31.05
C THR A 15 -27.43 -8.91 29.62
N PHE A 16 -28.58 -9.09 28.93
CA PHE A 16 -28.59 -9.46 27.52
C PHE A 16 -27.94 -8.39 26.63
N VAL A 17 -28.30 -7.12 26.84
CA VAL A 17 -27.73 -5.98 26.10
C VAL A 17 -26.22 -5.86 26.34
N GLU A 18 -25.77 -5.96 27.60
CA GLU A 18 -24.36 -5.94 27.95
C GLU A 18 -23.57 -7.03 27.20
N PHE A 19 -24.09 -8.26 27.14
CA PHE A 19 -23.47 -9.34 26.37
C PHE A 19 -23.42 -9.04 24.86
N LEU A 20 -24.50 -8.53 24.27
CA LEU A 20 -24.51 -8.19 22.85
C LEU A 20 -23.51 -7.08 22.52
N LEU A 21 -23.38 -6.06 23.37
CA LEU A 21 -22.40 -5.00 23.17
C LEU A 21 -20.97 -5.51 23.28
N GLU A 22 -20.69 -6.44 24.19
CA GLU A 22 -19.39 -7.09 24.30
C GLU A 22 -18.99 -7.75 22.97
N LYS A 23 -19.95 -8.37 22.26
CA LYS A 23 -19.72 -8.96 20.94
C LYS A 23 -19.73 -7.94 19.81
N LEU A 24 -20.57 -6.92 19.87
CA LEU A 24 -20.69 -5.90 18.83
C LEU A 24 -19.44 -5.02 18.77
N THR A 25 -18.83 -4.72 19.91
CA THR A 25 -17.65 -3.85 20.00
C THR A 25 -16.52 -4.27 19.05
N PRO A 26 -15.97 -5.50 19.11
CA PRO A 26 -14.93 -5.94 18.17
C PRO A 26 -15.43 -5.98 16.72
N ALA A 27 -16.69 -6.40 16.47
CA ALA A 27 -17.25 -6.43 15.12
C ALA A 27 -17.35 -5.03 14.49
N VAL A 28 -17.66 -4.01 15.29
CA VAL A 28 -17.69 -2.60 14.88
C VAL A 28 -16.27 -2.12 14.57
N HIS A 29 -15.30 -2.37 15.46
CA HIS A 29 -13.90 -2.02 15.24
C HIS A 29 -13.34 -2.63 13.93
N ASP A 30 -13.50 -3.93 13.74
CA ASP A 30 -13.06 -4.63 12.53
C ASP A 30 -13.69 -4.05 11.26
N THR A 31 -14.97 -3.69 11.35
CA THR A 31 -15.71 -3.12 10.22
C THR A 31 -15.25 -1.70 9.90
N ILE A 32 -14.93 -0.89 10.92
CA ILE A 32 -14.31 0.42 10.74
C ILE A 32 -12.98 0.27 10.03
N SER A 33 -12.08 -0.58 10.52
CA SER A 33 -10.76 -0.78 9.91
C SER A 33 -10.86 -1.24 8.45
N ARG A 34 -11.78 -2.16 8.15
CA ARG A 34 -12.04 -2.65 6.78
C ARG A 34 -12.60 -1.56 5.85
N LYS A 35 -13.41 -0.63 6.37
CA LYS A 35 -13.98 0.47 5.58
C LYS A 35 -13.03 1.68 5.44
N MET A 36 -12.19 1.92 6.45
CA MET A 36 -11.24 3.05 6.47
C MET A 36 -10.11 2.87 5.45
N ALA A 37 -9.50 1.69 5.39
CA ALA A 37 -8.39 1.42 4.48
C ALA A 37 -8.69 1.76 3.01
N PRO A 38 -9.77 1.26 2.36
CA PRO A 38 -10.08 1.60 0.98
C PRO A 38 -10.49 3.06 0.81
N LYS A 39 -11.10 3.69 1.82
CA LYS A 39 -11.46 5.12 1.78
C LYS A 39 -10.20 6.00 1.74
N ILE A 40 -9.22 5.72 2.61
CA ILE A 40 -7.93 6.43 2.64
C ILE A 40 -7.15 6.15 1.36
N ALA A 41 -6.99 4.88 0.96
CA ALA A 41 -6.27 4.51 -0.26
C ALA A 41 -6.87 5.20 -1.51
N GLY A 42 -8.20 5.24 -1.61
CA GLY A 42 -8.91 5.93 -2.68
C GLY A 42 -8.65 7.44 -2.69
N ASP A 43 -8.69 8.09 -1.52
CA ASP A 43 -8.43 9.53 -1.43
C ASP A 43 -6.97 9.87 -1.72
N MET A 44 -6.01 9.06 -1.25
CA MET A 44 -4.59 9.22 -1.55
C MET A 44 -4.32 9.11 -3.05
N ARG A 45 -4.95 8.15 -3.74
CA ARG A 45 -4.84 8.05 -5.21
C ARG A 45 -5.41 9.27 -5.92
N ALA A 46 -6.46 9.88 -5.38
CA ALA A 46 -7.09 11.05 -5.98
C ALA A 46 -6.32 12.36 -5.71
N THR A 47 -5.63 12.46 -4.56
CA THR A 47 -5.10 13.74 -4.06
C THR A 47 -3.58 13.80 -3.90
N CYS A 48 -2.89 12.66 -3.77
CA CYS A 48 -1.43 12.62 -3.66
C CYS A 48 -0.79 12.48 -5.06
N PRO A 49 0.05 13.44 -5.50
CA PRO A 49 0.70 13.38 -6.81
C PRO A 49 1.46 12.07 -7.06
N ALA A 50 2.20 11.56 -6.07
CA ALA A 50 2.95 10.31 -6.17
C ALA A 50 2.09 9.06 -6.42
N PHE A 51 0.82 9.10 -6.02
CA PHE A 51 -0.11 7.97 -6.11
C PHE A 51 -1.21 8.16 -7.15
N ASN A 52 -1.19 9.31 -7.85
CA ASN A 52 -2.12 9.62 -8.91
C ASN A 52 -1.50 9.28 -10.27
N GLY A 53 -1.69 8.04 -10.73
CA GLY A 53 -1.21 7.60 -12.03
C GLY A 53 -0.79 6.14 -12.02
N ASN A 54 0.31 5.84 -12.72
CA ASN A 54 0.83 4.49 -12.90
C ASN A 54 2.22 4.33 -12.26
N ARG A 55 2.82 3.16 -12.49
CA ARG A 55 4.17 2.80 -12.03
C ARG A 55 5.24 3.84 -12.34
N ALA A 56 5.24 4.41 -13.55
CA ALA A 56 6.24 5.38 -13.98
C ALA A 56 6.10 6.70 -13.20
N ASN A 57 4.87 7.16 -12.94
CA ASN A 57 4.63 8.34 -12.12
C ASN A 57 5.11 8.14 -10.67
N LEU A 58 4.82 6.97 -10.08
CA LEU A 58 5.32 6.64 -8.74
C LEU A 58 6.85 6.62 -8.71
N GLU A 59 7.49 6.01 -9.71
CA GLU A 59 8.95 5.96 -9.81
C GLU A 59 9.57 7.36 -9.98
N LYS A 60 8.96 8.26 -10.78
CA LYS A 60 9.37 9.67 -10.87
C LYS A 60 9.39 10.32 -9.49
N HIS A 61 8.32 10.19 -8.70
CA HIS A 61 8.26 10.78 -7.35
C HIS A 61 9.22 10.12 -6.35
N VAL A 62 9.50 8.83 -6.51
CA VAL A 62 10.56 8.14 -5.77
C VAL A 62 11.93 8.74 -6.10
N LEU A 63 12.24 8.93 -7.38
CA LEU A 63 13.52 9.53 -7.82
C LEU A 63 13.65 10.98 -7.34
N ILE A 64 12.59 11.79 -7.37
CA ILE A 64 12.58 13.13 -6.77
C ILE A 64 12.96 13.04 -5.28
N SER A 65 12.30 12.18 -4.51
CA SER A 65 12.57 12.03 -3.07
C SER A 65 13.99 11.56 -2.79
N LEU A 66 14.51 10.62 -3.57
CA LEU A 66 15.89 10.13 -3.47
C LEU A 66 16.90 11.25 -3.77
N ALA A 67 16.64 12.07 -4.79
CA ALA A 67 17.49 13.21 -5.15
C ALA A 67 17.44 14.32 -4.09
N GLU A 68 16.30 14.54 -3.43
CA GLU A 68 16.17 15.51 -2.34
C GLU A 68 16.93 15.07 -1.08
N LYS A 69 16.82 13.79 -0.72
CA LYS A 69 17.46 13.22 0.48
C LYS A 69 18.97 13.03 0.36
N GLU A 70 19.47 12.74 -0.84
CA GLU A 70 20.88 12.47 -1.12
C GLU A 70 21.50 11.39 -0.19
N ASN A 71 20.70 10.41 0.23
CA ASN A 71 21.14 9.30 1.07
C ASN A 71 21.51 8.07 0.21
N PHE A 72 22.76 7.64 0.25
CA PHE A 72 23.25 6.53 -0.58
C PHE A 72 22.59 5.18 -0.23
N ASP A 73 22.27 4.92 1.04
CA ASP A 73 21.66 3.65 1.46
C ASP A 73 20.23 3.52 0.93
N ASP A 74 19.47 4.63 0.92
CA ASP A 74 18.15 4.70 0.28
C ASP A 74 18.27 4.40 -1.23
N TYR A 75 19.28 4.95 -1.92
CA TYR A 75 19.56 4.60 -3.32
C TYR A 75 19.93 3.13 -3.50
N TRP A 76 20.76 2.60 -2.61
CA TRP A 76 21.21 1.22 -2.65
C TRP A 76 20.03 0.26 -2.52
N GLU A 77 19.12 0.51 -1.58
CA GLU A 77 17.90 -0.27 -1.44
C GLU A 77 17.00 -0.13 -2.67
N TYR A 78 16.79 1.08 -3.21
CA TYR A 78 16.03 1.27 -4.46
C TYR A 78 16.64 0.51 -5.65
N ILE A 79 17.98 0.48 -5.77
CA ILE A 79 18.69 -0.16 -6.88
C ILE A 79 18.63 -1.68 -6.81
N HIS A 80 18.83 -2.27 -5.63
CA HIS A 80 19.04 -3.72 -5.46
C HIS A 80 17.87 -4.45 -4.79
N ASN A 81 17.00 -3.73 -4.10
CA ASN A 81 15.78 -4.28 -3.51
C ASN A 81 14.59 -3.32 -3.73
N PRO A 82 14.24 -3.06 -5.01
CA PRO A 82 13.24 -2.06 -5.36
C PRO A 82 11.86 -2.36 -4.77
N GLU A 83 11.46 -3.62 -4.65
CA GLU A 83 10.17 -3.96 -4.05
C GLU A 83 10.10 -3.49 -2.59
N SER A 84 11.11 -3.82 -1.77
CA SER A 84 11.18 -3.37 -0.37
C SER A 84 11.19 -1.85 -0.27
N PHE A 85 12.01 -1.18 -1.09
CA PHE A 85 12.11 0.27 -1.09
C PHE A 85 10.75 0.93 -1.35
N PHE A 86 10.04 0.51 -2.41
CA PHE A 86 8.74 1.08 -2.75
C PHE A 86 7.69 0.82 -1.67
N ARG A 87 7.69 -0.37 -1.04
CA ARG A 87 6.79 -0.68 0.09
C ARG A 87 7.00 0.30 1.24
N LYS A 88 8.27 0.50 1.66
CA LYS A 88 8.62 1.47 2.71
C LYS A 88 8.28 2.90 2.32
N TYR A 89 8.54 3.28 1.07
CA TYR A 89 8.20 4.60 0.55
C TYR A 89 6.69 4.87 0.65
N ILE A 90 5.86 3.92 0.24
CA ILE A 90 4.40 4.01 0.32
C ILE A 90 3.95 4.08 1.78
N GLN A 91 4.47 3.22 2.67
CA GLN A 91 4.14 3.24 4.10
C GLN A 91 4.43 4.60 4.75
N ASN A 92 5.63 5.14 4.52
CA ASN A 92 6.02 6.45 5.05
C ASN A 92 5.08 7.55 4.57
N HIS A 93 4.66 7.51 3.30
CA HIS A 93 3.70 8.48 2.77
C HIS A 93 2.29 8.31 3.35
N ILE A 94 1.85 7.09 3.65
CA ILE A 94 0.58 6.84 4.35
C ILE A 94 0.62 7.48 5.73
N TYR A 95 1.69 7.25 6.51
CA TYR A 95 1.85 7.90 7.82
C TYR A 95 1.82 9.42 7.73
N ILE A 96 2.60 10.01 6.82
CA ILE A 96 2.63 11.46 6.63
C ILE A 96 1.26 11.99 6.20
N TYR A 97 0.58 11.29 5.30
CA TYR A 97 -0.77 11.67 4.85
C TYR A 97 -1.74 11.65 6.01
N CYS A 98 -1.76 10.59 6.82
CA CYS A 98 -2.67 10.47 7.95
C CYS A 98 -2.45 11.57 9.01
N LEU A 99 -1.19 11.92 9.27
CA LEU A 99 -0.84 13.02 10.17
C LEU A 99 -1.29 14.38 9.62
N LYS A 100 -1.04 14.65 8.32
CA LYS A 100 -1.36 15.95 7.70
C LYS A 100 -2.84 16.13 7.42
N GLN A 101 -3.56 15.05 7.12
CA GLN A 101 -4.98 15.05 6.74
C GLN A 101 -5.88 14.57 7.89
N ASN A 102 -5.47 14.75 9.14
CA ASN A 102 -6.17 14.26 10.32
C ASN A 102 -7.67 14.65 10.33
N ASN A 103 -8.00 15.91 10.04
CA ASN A 103 -9.40 16.36 9.96
C ASN A 103 -10.22 15.60 8.91
N LYS A 104 -9.59 15.26 7.77
CA LYS A 104 -10.24 14.51 6.69
C LYS A 104 -10.48 13.06 7.10
N ILE A 105 -9.49 12.45 7.75
CA ILE A 105 -9.60 11.09 8.32
C ILE A 105 -10.67 11.05 9.41
N LYS A 106 -10.74 12.06 10.27
CA LYS A 106 -11.81 12.22 11.26
C LYS A 106 -13.19 12.25 10.60
N ASN A 107 -13.37 13.04 9.55
CA ASN A 107 -14.64 13.08 8.81
C ASN A 107 -14.99 11.72 8.17
N PHE A 108 -14.00 10.98 7.64
CA PHE A 108 -14.23 9.62 7.13
C PHE A 108 -14.67 8.66 8.23
N LEU A 109 -14.00 8.71 9.38
CA LEU A 109 -14.32 7.89 10.54
C LEU A 109 -15.74 8.20 11.06
N GLU A 110 -16.08 9.47 11.25
CA GLU A 110 -17.41 9.92 11.68
C GLU A 110 -18.51 9.41 10.73
N THR A 111 -18.28 9.52 9.41
CA THR A 111 -19.21 9.01 8.40
C THR A 111 -19.41 7.49 8.53
N ILE A 112 -18.31 6.74 8.66
CA ILE A 112 -18.35 5.28 8.78
C ILE A 112 -19.02 4.84 10.09
N ILE A 113 -18.74 5.51 11.20
CA ILE A 113 -19.38 5.26 12.49
C ILE A 113 -20.88 5.53 12.39
N GLY A 114 -21.28 6.64 11.76
CA GLY A 114 -22.68 6.96 11.49
C GLY A 114 -23.39 5.89 10.67
N ASP A 115 -22.76 5.41 9.59
CA ASP A 115 -23.30 4.35 8.75
C ASP A 115 -23.47 3.03 9.51
N ILE A 116 -22.48 2.64 10.31
CA ILE A 116 -22.53 1.42 11.14
C ILE A 116 -23.63 1.54 12.20
N LYS A 117 -23.71 2.68 12.90
CA LYS A 117 -24.76 2.95 13.88
C LYS A 117 -26.15 2.82 13.26
N ASN A 118 -26.37 3.43 12.09
CA ASN A 118 -27.64 3.37 11.38
C ASN A 118 -28.00 1.94 10.97
N ALA A 119 -27.01 1.14 10.52
CA ALA A 119 -27.22 -0.26 10.19
C ALA A 119 -27.65 -1.09 11.42
N ILE A 120 -26.98 -0.91 12.56
CA ILE A 120 -27.32 -1.63 13.79
C ILE A 120 -28.69 -1.20 14.32
N LEU A 121 -28.99 0.11 14.34
CA LEU A 121 -30.32 0.61 14.73
C LEU A 121 -31.42 0.05 13.84
N SER A 122 -31.22 0.06 12.52
CA SER A 122 -32.20 -0.51 11.58
C SER A 122 -32.44 -2.00 11.87
N ALA A 123 -31.36 -2.77 12.08
CA ALA A 123 -31.47 -4.18 12.44
C ALA A 123 -32.19 -4.41 13.77
N ILE A 124 -31.95 -3.58 14.81
CA ILE A 124 -32.68 -3.64 16.09
C ILE A 124 -34.18 -3.36 15.87
N HIS A 125 -34.51 -2.34 15.09
CA HIS A 125 -35.89 -1.93 14.85
C HIS A 125 -36.67 -2.98 14.06
N GLU A 126 -36.08 -3.48 12.96
CA GLU A 126 -36.71 -4.47 12.07
C GLU A 126 -36.89 -5.82 12.76
N SER A 127 -35.87 -6.31 13.49
CA SER A 127 -35.97 -7.55 14.26
C SER A 127 -37.04 -7.46 15.36
N THR A 128 -37.12 -6.32 16.06
CA THR A 128 -38.11 -6.07 17.12
C THR A 128 -39.54 -5.99 16.57
N ALA A 129 -39.73 -5.32 15.42
CA ALA A 129 -41.04 -5.20 14.79
C ALA A 129 -41.61 -6.58 14.44
N ILE A 130 -40.81 -7.44 13.79
CA ILE A 130 -41.22 -8.79 13.42
C ILE A 130 -41.42 -9.65 14.68
N ALA A 131 -40.57 -9.46 15.71
CA ALA A 131 -40.60 -10.29 16.89
C ALA A 131 -41.88 -10.10 17.74
N LYS A 132 -42.41 -8.87 17.79
CA LYS A 132 -43.68 -8.55 18.47
C LYS A 132 -44.88 -9.28 17.87
N ASP A 133 -44.90 -9.47 16.56
CA ASP A 133 -46.05 -10.02 15.84
C ASP A 133 -46.11 -11.56 15.91
N LYS A 134 -45.03 -12.23 16.33
CA LYS A 134 -44.87 -13.70 16.21
C LYS A 134 -44.64 -14.49 17.51
N SER A 135 -44.96 -13.93 18.68
CA SER A 135 -44.63 -14.52 20.01
C SER A 135 -43.19 -15.04 20.09
N SER A 136 -42.25 -14.21 19.62
CA SER A 136 -40.91 -14.68 19.24
C SER A 136 -40.01 -14.87 20.45
N THR A 137 -39.22 -15.93 20.43
CA THR A 137 -38.15 -16.18 21.41
C THR A 137 -36.96 -15.26 21.16
N VAL A 138 -36.09 -15.11 22.17
CA VAL A 138 -34.82 -14.38 22.02
C VAL A 138 -33.96 -14.95 20.90
N SER A 139 -33.90 -16.28 20.77
CA SER A 139 -33.22 -16.93 19.66
C SER A 139 -33.72 -16.45 18.29
N GLY A 140 -35.05 -16.38 18.09
CA GLY A 140 -35.62 -15.88 16.83
C GLY A 140 -35.36 -14.40 16.58
N TRP A 141 -35.29 -13.58 17.64
CA TRP A 141 -34.88 -12.18 17.52
C TRP A 141 -33.41 -12.06 17.10
N LEU A 142 -32.51 -12.89 17.65
CA LEU A 142 -31.09 -12.92 17.30
C LEU A 142 -30.87 -13.33 15.85
N ASP A 143 -31.62 -14.31 15.34
CA ASP A 143 -31.57 -14.73 13.94
C ASP A 143 -31.92 -13.54 13.02
N LEU A 144 -33.06 -12.90 13.28
CA LEU A 144 -33.48 -11.71 12.52
C LEU A 144 -32.48 -10.57 12.64
N PHE A 145 -31.94 -10.32 13.83
CA PHE A 145 -30.96 -9.25 14.04
C PHE A 145 -29.70 -9.47 13.22
N CYS A 146 -29.12 -10.68 13.26
CA CYS A 146 -27.96 -11.04 12.45
C CYS A 146 -28.25 -10.96 10.95
N ASP A 147 -29.43 -11.40 10.51
CA ASP A 147 -29.84 -11.34 9.10
C ASP A 147 -29.95 -9.91 8.59
N HIS A 148 -30.55 -8.99 9.37
CA HIS A 148 -30.68 -7.58 8.98
C HIS A 148 -29.34 -6.82 9.03
N LEU A 149 -28.40 -7.21 9.91
CA LEU A 149 -27.04 -6.68 9.86
C LEU A 149 -26.33 -7.06 8.55
N GLY A 150 -26.51 -8.30 8.10
CA GLY A 150 -26.06 -8.79 6.79
C GLY A 150 -24.59 -8.50 6.53
N SER A 151 -24.27 -7.96 5.35
CA SER A 151 -22.90 -7.60 4.97
C SER A 151 -22.41 -6.27 5.55
N ASN A 152 -23.27 -5.51 6.25
CA ASN A 152 -22.89 -4.22 6.83
C ASN A 152 -22.00 -4.38 8.06
N LEU A 153 -22.12 -5.49 8.78
CA LEU A 153 -21.36 -5.81 9.99
C LEU A 153 -21.13 -7.33 10.07
N ASN A 154 -19.86 -7.76 10.16
CA ASN A 154 -19.56 -9.19 10.33
C ASN A 154 -19.88 -9.62 11.77
N PHE A 155 -21.11 -10.06 12.01
CA PHE A 155 -21.62 -10.39 13.34
C PHE A 155 -22.30 -11.76 13.35
N PRO A 156 -21.52 -12.85 13.48
CA PRO A 156 -22.01 -14.20 13.20
C PRO A 156 -22.89 -14.74 14.33
N ARG A 157 -24.12 -15.17 13.98
CA ARG A 157 -25.12 -15.71 14.92
C ARG A 157 -24.63 -16.84 15.83
N LYS A 158 -23.67 -17.65 15.36
CA LYS A 158 -23.09 -18.77 16.11
C LYS A 158 -22.40 -18.32 17.42
N ASP A 159 -21.92 -17.07 17.48
CA ASP A 159 -21.21 -16.54 18.64
C ASP A 159 -22.18 -16.10 19.77
N LEU A 160 -23.50 -16.19 19.52
CA LEU A 160 -24.56 -15.70 20.42
C LEU A 160 -25.34 -16.83 21.11
N GLY A 161 -24.93 -18.08 20.96
CA GLY A 161 -25.64 -19.24 21.50
C GLY A 161 -25.78 -19.25 23.03
N SER A 162 -24.88 -18.59 23.76
CA SER A 162 -24.92 -18.55 25.24
C SER A 162 -26.08 -17.76 25.83
N VAL A 163 -26.76 -16.91 25.04
CA VAL A 163 -27.86 -16.05 25.51
C VAL A 163 -29.21 -16.36 24.85
N GLU A 164 -29.26 -17.33 23.95
CA GLU A 164 -30.45 -17.58 23.11
C GLU A 164 -31.67 -18.12 23.88
N HIS A 165 -31.44 -18.66 25.09
CA HIS A 165 -32.46 -19.17 26.00
C HIS A 165 -32.87 -18.19 27.09
N GLN A 166 -32.36 -16.95 27.09
CA GLN A 166 -32.79 -15.95 28.07
C GLN A 166 -34.25 -15.55 27.85
N GLU A 167 -35.00 -15.38 28.93
CA GLU A 167 -36.40 -14.94 28.88
C GLU A 167 -36.49 -13.41 28.84
N ILE A 168 -36.77 -12.84 27.67
CA ILE A 168 -37.04 -11.41 27.51
C ILE A 168 -38.53 -11.18 27.32
N ASN A 169 -39.21 -10.81 28.41
CA ASN A 169 -40.66 -10.61 28.43
C ASN A 169 -41.10 -9.26 27.84
N ASN A 170 -40.16 -8.34 27.54
CA ASN A 170 -40.46 -7.02 27.00
C ASN A 170 -39.49 -6.64 25.88
N ILE A 171 -39.85 -7.00 24.65
CA ILE A 171 -39.06 -6.72 23.44
C ILE A 171 -38.96 -5.20 23.17
N GLU A 172 -39.96 -4.39 23.55
CA GLU A 172 -39.83 -2.93 23.41
C GLU A 172 -38.80 -2.35 24.37
N CYS A 173 -38.72 -2.87 25.60
CA CYS A 173 -37.65 -2.52 26.53
C CYS A 173 -36.29 -2.90 25.95
N LEU A 174 -36.15 -4.09 25.36
CA LEU A 174 -34.92 -4.52 24.71
C LEU A 174 -34.47 -3.53 23.63
N LYS A 175 -35.38 -3.13 22.73
CA LYS A 175 -35.09 -2.16 21.68
C LYS A 175 -34.58 -0.83 22.24
N ASN A 176 -35.27 -0.26 23.23
CA ASN A 176 -34.88 1.03 23.81
C ASN A 176 -33.52 0.93 24.52
N THR A 177 -33.33 -0.11 25.35
CA THR A 177 -32.07 -0.32 26.07
C THR A 177 -30.89 -0.58 25.12
N MET A 178 -31.09 -1.35 24.03
CA MET A 178 -30.06 -1.54 23.01
C MET A 178 -29.73 -0.23 22.29
N SER A 179 -30.74 0.59 21.97
CA SER A 179 -30.54 1.84 21.23
C SER A 179 -29.75 2.86 22.06
N GLU A 180 -30.08 3.01 23.35
CA GLU A 180 -29.34 3.86 24.29
C GLU A 180 -27.90 3.38 24.48
N ALA A 181 -27.70 2.07 24.69
CA ALA A 181 -26.38 1.53 24.92
C ALA A 181 -25.50 1.52 23.65
N LEU A 182 -26.12 1.47 22.47
CA LEU A 182 -25.43 1.66 21.20
C LEU A 182 -24.88 3.09 21.06
N ASP A 183 -25.61 4.11 21.52
CA ASP A 183 -25.11 5.49 21.51
C ASP A 183 -23.83 5.62 22.34
N GLU A 184 -23.81 5.02 23.53
CA GLU A 184 -22.63 4.99 24.40
C GLU A 184 -21.45 4.24 23.75
N LEU A 185 -21.73 3.08 23.13
CA LEU A 185 -20.72 2.31 22.39
C LEU A 185 -20.11 3.15 21.25
N MET A 186 -20.93 3.84 20.46
CA MET A 186 -20.44 4.63 19.33
C MET A 186 -19.56 5.79 19.78
N ILE A 187 -19.89 6.45 20.89
CA ILE A 187 -19.03 7.49 21.49
C ILE A 187 -17.70 6.91 21.95
N LEU A 188 -17.71 5.71 22.54
CA LEU A 188 -16.49 5.02 22.98
C LEU A 188 -15.59 4.66 21.79
N VAL A 189 -16.17 4.04 20.76
CA VAL A 189 -15.50 3.64 19.53
C VAL A 189 -14.90 4.85 18.81
N GLU A 190 -15.62 5.96 18.73
CA GLU A 190 -15.11 7.20 18.15
C GLU A 190 -13.82 7.63 18.86
N LYS A 191 -13.84 7.65 20.20
CA LYS A 191 -12.69 8.05 21.02
C LYS A 191 -11.48 7.12 20.87
N THR A 192 -11.68 5.81 20.78
CA THR A 192 -10.59 4.83 20.67
C THR A 192 -9.96 4.82 19.28
N CYS A 193 -10.75 5.02 18.22
CA CYS A 193 -10.29 5.09 16.84
C CYS A 193 -9.58 6.41 16.46
N PHE A 194 -9.58 7.44 17.33
CA PHE A 194 -8.84 8.70 17.09
C PHE A 194 -7.33 8.62 17.35
N SER A 195 -6.81 7.46 17.76
CA SER A 195 -5.37 7.27 17.92
C SER A 195 -4.64 7.22 16.56
N ALA A 196 -3.30 7.21 16.59
CA ALA A 196 -2.49 7.06 15.38
C ALA A 196 -2.96 5.85 14.55
N PRO A 197 -2.87 5.89 13.21
CA PRO A 197 -3.36 4.80 12.38
C PRO A 197 -2.71 3.49 12.82
N GLU A 198 -3.55 2.49 13.11
CA GLU A 198 -3.11 1.16 13.51
C GLU A 198 -2.18 0.58 12.42
N GLU A 199 -1.14 -0.13 12.85
CA GLU A 199 -0.14 -0.69 11.93
C GLU A 199 -0.79 -1.59 10.87
N ASP A 200 -1.77 -2.40 11.26
CA ASP A 200 -2.53 -3.27 10.36
C ASP A 200 -3.30 -2.47 9.29
N MET A 201 -3.85 -1.31 9.64
CA MET A 201 -4.53 -0.44 8.67
C MET A 201 -3.52 0.13 7.66
N VAL A 202 -2.34 0.55 8.11
CA VAL A 202 -1.29 1.06 7.23
C VAL A 202 -0.80 -0.02 6.28
N LEU A 203 -0.62 -1.25 6.77
CA LEU A 203 -0.23 -2.39 5.93
C LEU A 203 -1.28 -2.69 4.86
N GLU A 204 -2.58 -2.66 5.22
CA GLU A 204 -3.65 -2.90 4.27
C GLU A 204 -3.74 -1.79 3.20
N ILE A 205 -3.62 -0.51 3.60
CA ILE A 205 -3.55 0.62 2.65
C ILE A 205 -2.33 0.47 1.73
N GLN A 206 -1.16 0.11 2.28
CA GLN A 206 0.05 -0.10 1.48
C GLN A 206 -0.13 -1.20 0.45
N LYS A 207 -0.75 -2.32 0.85
CA LYS A 207 -1.07 -3.43 -0.05
C LYS A 207 -1.98 -2.97 -1.18
N MET A 208 -3.09 -2.30 -0.89
CA MET A 208 -4.01 -1.76 -1.89
C MET A 208 -3.33 -0.80 -2.88
N LEU A 209 -2.50 0.12 -2.38
CA LEU A 209 -1.75 1.05 -3.22
C LEU A 209 -0.70 0.33 -4.08
N SER A 210 -0.04 -0.69 -3.53
CA SER A 210 0.96 -1.46 -4.25
C SER A 210 0.36 -2.35 -5.33
N GLU A 211 -0.78 -2.99 -5.07
CA GLU A 211 -1.50 -3.75 -6.09
C GLU A 211 -1.94 -2.88 -7.27
N HIS A 212 -2.17 -1.59 -7.03
CA HIS A 212 -2.57 -0.65 -8.08
C HIS A 212 -1.40 0.00 -8.82
N LEU A 213 -0.36 0.42 -8.09
CA LEU A 213 0.71 1.27 -8.62
C LEU A 213 1.99 0.50 -8.93
N CYS A 214 2.19 -0.65 -8.28
CA CYS A 214 3.30 -1.53 -8.55
C CYS A 214 2.89 -2.59 -9.58
N GLY A 215 3.82 -3.47 -9.92
CA GLY A 215 3.59 -4.49 -10.93
C GLY A 215 4.77 -5.42 -10.99
N CYS A 216 5.38 -5.50 -12.16
CA CYS A 216 6.54 -6.34 -12.38
C CYS A 216 7.79 -5.77 -11.69
N TRP A 217 8.46 -6.62 -10.90
CA TRP A 217 9.71 -6.28 -10.21
C TRP A 217 10.96 -6.80 -10.92
N LYS A 218 10.80 -7.40 -12.11
CA LYS A 218 11.96 -7.84 -12.90
C LYS A 218 12.84 -6.64 -13.24
N GLN A 219 14.15 -6.84 -13.14
CA GLN A 219 15.15 -5.82 -13.40
C GLN A 219 15.92 -6.12 -14.68
N CYS A 220 16.30 -5.07 -15.40
CA CYS A 220 17.09 -5.17 -16.62
C CYS A 220 18.44 -5.81 -16.28
N PRO A 221 18.87 -6.89 -16.95
CA PRO A 221 20.08 -7.62 -16.57
C PRO A 221 21.37 -6.80 -16.77
N PHE A 222 21.32 -5.70 -17.52
CA PHE A 222 22.48 -4.84 -17.72
C PHE A 222 22.59 -3.69 -16.73
N CYS A 223 21.47 -3.10 -16.32
CA CYS A 223 21.49 -1.83 -15.57
C CYS A 223 20.58 -1.81 -14.36
N GLY A 224 19.86 -2.90 -14.07
CA GLY A 224 18.97 -3.02 -12.92
C GLY A 224 17.72 -2.14 -12.96
N ALA A 225 17.44 -1.42 -14.06
CA ALA A 225 16.20 -0.65 -14.20
C ALA A 225 14.99 -1.57 -14.11
N ILE A 226 13.91 -1.12 -13.45
CA ILE A 226 12.77 -1.95 -13.09
C ILE A 226 11.77 -1.95 -14.24
N CYS A 227 11.13 -3.10 -14.52
CA CYS A 227 10.05 -3.18 -15.49
C CYS A 227 8.91 -2.21 -15.10
N THR A 228 8.36 -1.51 -16.09
CA THR A 228 7.26 -0.55 -15.85
C THR A 228 5.87 -1.13 -16.05
N ASN A 229 5.78 -2.41 -16.42
CA ASN A 229 4.50 -3.09 -16.57
C ASN A 229 3.82 -3.23 -15.20
N THR A 230 2.57 -2.78 -15.10
CA THR A 230 1.77 -2.79 -13.88
C THR A 230 1.14 -4.16 -13.58
N ILE A 231 1.35 -5.16 -14.42
CA ILE A 231 0.86 -6.53 -14.21
C ILE A 231 2.01 -7.40 -13.67
N PRO A 232 1.91 -7.96 -12.45
CA PRO A 232 2.87 -8.92 -11.93
C PRO A 232 2.93 -10.17 -12.82
N ASN A 233 4.14 -10.72 -13.04
CA ASN A 233 4.36 -11.92 -13.85
C ASN A 233 3.71 -11.87 -15.25
N HIS A 234 3.66 -10.68 -15.85
CA HIS A 234 3.06 -10.50 -17.17
C HIS A 234 3.78 -11.30 -18.27
N ASP A 235 3.02 -11.68 -19.29
CA ASP A 235 3.55 -12.21 -20.54
C ASP A 235 4.27 -11.13 -21.37
N GLY A 236 5.05 -11.58 -22.36
CA GLY A 236 5.79 -10.69 -23.27
C GLY A 236 7.08 -10.15 -22.66
N ASP A 237 7.71 -9.21 -23.38
CA ASP A 237 9.02 -8.68 -23.00
C ASP A 237 8.91 -7.65 -21.86
N HIS A 238 9.84 -7.72 -20.92
CA HIS A 238 10.06 -6.67 -19.94
C HIS A 238 10.69 -5.43 -20.60
N SER A 239 10.25 -4.24 -20.20
CA SER A 239 10.78 -2.99 -20.72
C SER A 239 10.59 -1.83 -19.73
N VAL A 240 11.37 -0.78 -19.95
CA VAL A 240 11.34 0.47 -19.20
C VAL A 240 11.70 1.59 -20.18
N PRO A 241 11.04 2.77 -20.10
CA PRO A 241 11.35 3.89 -20.98
C PRO A 241 12.77 4.42 -20.78
N PHE A 242 13.26 4.37 -19.54
CA PHE A 242 14.53 4.97 -19.16
C PHE A 242 15.45 3.94 -18.50
N HIS A 243 16.53 3.60 -19.20
CA HIS A 243 17.62 2.79 -18.67
C HIS A 243 18.76 3.65 -18.12
N ARG A 244 19.52 3.10 -17.18
CA ARG A 244 20.63 3.78 -16.50
C ARG A 244 22.01 3.23 -16.92
N PRO A 245 23.11 3.96 -16.66
CA PRO A 245 24.46 3.45 -16.86
C PRO A 245 24.73 2.18 -16.07
N LYS A 246 25.48 1.23 -16.65
CA LYS A 246 25.81 -0.04 -16.00
C LYS A 246 26.50 0.13 -14.64
N ALA A 247 27.30 1.20 -14.49
CA ALA A 247 28.02 1.52 -13.25
C ALA A 247 27.11 1.65 -12.02
N VAL A 248 25.84 2.03 -12.19
CA VAL A 248 24.87 2.12 -11.09
C VAL A 248 24.68 0.77 -10.38
N CYS A 249 24.71 -0.32 -11.14
CA CYS A 249 24.62 -1.69 -10.64
C CYS A 249 25.98 -2.41 -10.60
N GLY A 250 27.09 -1.66 -10.55
CA GLY A 250 28.41 -2.25 -10.44
C GLY A 250 28.99 -2.80 -11.74
N GLY A 251 28.37 -2.55 -12.90
CA GLY A 251 28.85 -3.06 -14.16
C GLY A 251 30.20 -2.47 -14.57
N GLU A 252 31.08 -3.31 -15.09
CA GLU A 252 32.45 -2.96 -15.46
C GLU A 252 32.78 -3.28 -16.92
N TRP A 253 33.93 -2.79 -17.37
CA TRP A 253 34.57 -3.23 -18.59
C TRP A 253 35.29 -4.56 -18.38
N PHE A 254 35.10 -5.48 -19.32
CA PHE A 254 35.68 -6.83 -19.26
C PHE A 254 37.19 -6.82 -18.97
N ASN A 255 37.61 -7.66 -18.03
CA ASN A 255 39.00 -7.79 -17.56
C ASN A 255 39.64 -6.49 -17.04
N THR A 256 38.84 -5.60 -16.44
CA THR A 256 39.33 -4.38 -15.79
C THR A 256 38.57 -4.08 -14.51
N ASP A 257 39.14 -3.27 -13.62
CA ASP A 257 38.45 -2.69 -12.47
C ASP A 257 37.73 -1.37 -12.83
N HIS A 258 37.56 -1.05 -14.12
CA HIS A 258 36.95 0.20 -14.56
C HIS A 258 35.43 0.07 -14.71
N PHE A 259 34.68 0.95 -14.07
CA PHE A 259 33.23 1.03 -14.27
C PHE A 259 32.85 1.25 -15.75
N SER A 260 31.73 0.68 -16.17
CA SER A 260 31.11 1.00 -17.46
C SER A 260 30.03 2.07 -17.26
N ILE A 261 30.28 3.26 -17.77
CA ILE A 261 29.34 4.40 -17.71
C ILE A 261 28.35 4.41 -18.88
N ASP A 262 28.36 3.38 -19.72
CA ASP A 262 27.46 3.27 -20.87
C ASP A 262 26.07 2.82 -20.42
N CYS A 263 25.04 3.40 -21.02
CA CYS A 263 23.66 2.92 -20.89
C CYS A 263 23.45 1.71 -21.79
N CYS A 264 22.63 0.75 -21.33
CA CYS A 264 22.35 -0.44 -22.15
C CYS A 264 21.68 -0.11 -23.49
N THR A 265 20.89 0.96 -23.57
CA THR A 265 20.30 1.48 -24.82
C THR A 265 21.38 1.91 -25.84
N SER A 266 22.48 2.49 -25.38
CA SER A 266 23.61 2.83 -26.26
C SER A 266 24.44 1.58 -26.60
N LEU A 267 24.60 0.65 -25.66
CA LEU A 267 25.34 -0.59 -25.87
C LEU A 267 24.69 -1.48 -26.94
N VAL A 268 23.37 -1.65 -26.92
CA VAL A 268 22.64 -2.44 -27.93
C VAL A 268 22.70 -1.82 -29.33
N ALA A 269 23.05 -0.54 -29.45
CA ALA A 269 23.30 0.14 -30.73
C ALA A 269 24.76 0.01 -31.20
N SER A 270 25.69 -0.34 -30.31
CA SER A 270 27.13 -0.36 -30.55
C SER A 270 27.63 -1.69 -31.11
N ASN A 271 28.91 -1.74 -31.50
CA ASN A 271 29.59 -2.99 -31.85
C ASN A 271 30.24 -3.66 -30.61
N ASN A 272 29.94 -3.18 -29.40
CA ASN A 272 30.48 -3.77 -28.19
C ASN A 272 29.84 -5.13 -27.92
N SER A 273 30.49 -5.88 -27.03
CA SER A 273 30.05 -7.17 -26.56
C SER A 273 30.20 -7.28 -25.04
N PHE A 274 29.54 -8.28 -24.45
CA PHE A 274 29.66 -8.64 -23.05
C PHE A 274 29.92 -10.12 -22.92
N VAL A 275 30.62 -10.50 -21.84
CA VAL A 275 30.97 -11.89 -21.58
C VAL A 275 29.95 -12.49 -20.61
N LEU A 276 29.34 -13.61 -21.01
CA LEU A 276 28.44 -14.40 -20.17
C LEU A 276 28.86 -15.88 -20.24
N ASN A 277 29.19 -16.48 -19.11
CA ASN A 277 29.65 -17.87 -19.01
C ASN A 277 30.83 -18.17 -19.96
N GLY A 278 31.80 -17.25 -20.04
CA GLY A 278 32.98 -17.37 -20.92
C GLY A 278 32.71 -17.14 -22.41
N ARG A 279 31.46 -16.85 -22.80
CA ARG A 279 31.10 -16.55 -24.19
C ARG A 279 31.03 -15.04 -24.39
N ASP A 280 31.68 -14.57 -25.44
CA ASP A 280 31.58 -13.19 -25.90
C ASP A 280 30.32 -13.02 -26.76
N ILE A 281 29.38 -12.17 -26.31
CA ILE A 281 28.06 -11.99 -26.92
C ILE A 281 27.88 -10.53 -27.30
N SER A 282 27.54 -10.26 -28.56
CA SER A 282 27.28 -8.89 -29.01
C SER A 282 26.08 -8.30 -28.28
N PHE A 283 26.18 -7.03 -27.86
CA PHE A 283 25.03 -6.31 -27.32
C PHE A 283 23.90 -6.17 -28.35
N LYS A 284 24.19 -6.17 -29.66
CA LYS A 284 23.15 -6.13 -30.71
C LYS A 284 22.30 -7.40 -30.76
N THR A 285 22.87 -8.54 -30.39
CA THR A 285 22.20 -9.83 -30.38
C THR A 285 22.05 -10.39 -28.97
N TYR A 286 22.02 -9.51 -27.95
CA TYR A 286 22.04 -9.90 -26.53
C TYR A 286 21.00 -10.95 -26.14
N ARG A 287 19.83 -10.96 -26.81
CA ARG A 287 18.76 -11.94 -26.57
C ARG A 287 19.21 -13.39 -26.81
N GLN A 288 20.22 -13.62 -27.66
CA GLN A 288 20.83 -14.94 -27.87
C GLN A 288 21.55 -15.49 -26.63
N ALA A 289 21.83 -14.64 -25.63
CA ALA A 289 22.37 -15.08 -24.35
C ALA A 289 21.40 -15.97 -23.57
N GLY A 290 20.09 -15.92 -23.87
CA GLY A 290 19.07 -16.70 -23.18
C GLY A 290 18.73 -16.16 -21.79
N GLY A 291 17.92 -16.91 -21.04
CA GLY A 291 17.50 -16.53 -19.68
C GLY A 291 16.86 -15.15 -19.62
N GLU A 292 17.21 -14.35 -18.62
CA GLU A 292 16.67 -13.01 -18.43
C GLU A 292 17.05 -12.04 -19.56
N TYR A 293 18.15 -12.27 -20.28
CA TYR A 293 18.50 -11.42 -21.43
C TYR A 293 17.51 -11.58 -22.60
N ALA A 294 16.95 -12.78 -22.79
CA ALA A 294 16.03 -13.04 -23.88
C ALA A 294 14.62 -12.44 -23.65
N THR A 295 14.26 -12.18 -22.39
CA THR A 295 12.93 -11.70 -21.97
C THR A 295 12.85 -10.18 -21.84
N TRP A 296 13.94 -9.45 -22.11
CA TRP A 296 13.96 -7.99 -22.08
C TRP A 296 13.97 -7.41 -23.48
N SER A 297 13.19 -6.34 -23.69
CA SER A 297 13.24 -5.51 -24.89
C SER A 297 13.93 -4.18 -24.55
N ILE A 298 15.13 -3.99 -25.09
CA ILE A 298 15.94 -2.78 -24.89
C ILE A 298 16.04 -2.07 -26.24
N THR A 299 15.35 -0.94 -26.35
CA THR A 299 15.34 -0.15 -27.58
C THR A 299 16.57 0.77 -27.60
N PRO A 300 17.32 0.84 -28.72
CA PRO A 300 18.34 1.85 -28.92
C PRO A 300 17.80 3.26 -28.65
N ASP A 301 18.46 3.99 -27.76
CA ASP A 301 18.07 5.33 -27.37
C ASP A 301 19.31 6.18 -27.10
N THR A 302 19.26 7.42 -27.57
CA THR A 302 20.30 8.45 -27.40
C THR A 302 19.85 9.56 -26.46
N SER A 303 18.69 9.43 -25.81
CA SER A 303 18.17 10.41 -24.86
C SER A 303 19.18 10.66 -23.74
N ILE A 304 19.31 11.93 -23.37
CA ILE A 304 20.18 12.33 -22.28
C ILE A 304 19.36 12.20 -21.00
N GLN A 305 19.70 11.22 -20.17
CA GLN A 305 19.16 11.13 -18.81
C GLN A 305 20.12 11.80 -17.82
N PRO A 306 19.85 13.04 -17.39
CA PRO A 306 20.76 13.77 -16.50
C PRO A 306 20.80 13.15 -15.09
N TYR A 307 19.71 12.52 -14.64
CA TYR A 307 19.56 11.96 -13.30
C TYR A 307 20.71 11.01 -12.92
N TRP A 308 20.87 9.92 -13.69
CA TRP A 308 21.86 8.89 -13.35
C TRP A 308 23.31 9.35 -13.58
N LYS A 309 23.50 10.34 -14.44
CA LYS A 309 24.81 11.00 -14.64
C LYS A 309 25.21 11.82 -13.41
N TRP A 310 24.26 12.58 -12.88
CA TRP A 310 24.43 13.30 -11.61
C TRP A 310 24.64 12.34 -10.44
N PHE A 311 23.81 11.28 -10.32
CA PHE A 311 23.95 10.26 -9.27
C PHE A 311 25.38 9.66 -9.25
N ILE A 312 25.91 9.25 -10.40
CA ILE A 312 27.27 8.71 -10.50
C ILE A 312 28.34 9.72 -10.07
N CYS A 313 28.18 11.00 -10.45
CA CYS A 313 29.13 12.03 -10.03
C CYS A 313 29.04 12.31 -8.53
N HIS A 314 27.83 12.33 -7.99
CA HIS A 314 27.55 12.68 -6.60
C HIS A 314 27.98 11.56 -5.64
N PHE A 315 27.64 10.31 -5.94
CA PHE A 315 27.95 9.13 -5.12
C PHE A 315 29.17 8.34 -5.60
N ARG A 316 30.07 9.01 -6.33
CA ARG A 316 31.25 8.38 -6.92
C ARG A 316 32.05 7.55 -5.91
N SER A 317 32.41 8.16 -4.78
CA SER A 317 33.24 7.51 -3.76
C SER A 317 32.52 6.32 -3.11
N ASN A 318 31.21 6.41 -2.90
CA ASN A 318 30.40 5.30 -2.38
C ASN A 318 30.39 4.13 -3.37
N LEU A 319 30.19 4.41 -4.66
CA LEU A 319 30.22 3.39 -5.72
C LEU A 319 31.61 2.74 -5.83
N GLU A 320 32.69 3.53 -5.87
CA GLU A 320 34.06 3.02 -5.93
C GLU A 320 34.39 2.14 -4.71
N GLY A 321 33.94 2.54 -3.51
CA GLY A 321 34.13 1.79 -2.28
C GLY A 321 33.34 0.47 -2.23
N ILE A 322 32.04 0.49 -2.54
CA ILE A 322 31.18 -0.69 -2.36
C ILE A 322 31.39 -1.77 -3.44
N TYR A 323 31.74 -1.36 -4.65
CA TYR A 323 31.98 -2.30 -5.76
C TYR A 323 33.47 -2.59 -5.97
N GLU A 324 34.37 -1.93 -5.24
CA GLU A 324 35.83 -2.04 -5.38
C GLU A 324 36.33 -1.79 -6.81
N LYS A 325 35.73 -0.81 -7.48
CA LYS A 325 35.98 -0.42 -8.89
C LYS A 325 36.30 1.05 -9.01
N LYS A 326 36.76 1.49 -10.19
CA LYS A 326 37.27 2.85 -10.41
C LYS A 326 36.68 3.54 -11.62
N PHE A 327 36.40 4.83 -11.48
CA PHE A 327 36.04 5.72 -12.60
C PHE A 327 37.29 6.30 -13.27
N THR A 328 38.14 5.42 -13.81
CA THR A 328 39.40 5.75 -14.50
C THR A 328 39.46 5.09 -15.88
N ASN A 329 40.36 5.57 -16.75
CA ASN A 329 40.57 5.03 -18.09
C ASN A 329 39.25 4.89 -18.88
N LYS A 330 38.83 3.66 -19.20
CA LYS A 330 37.59 3.37 -19.94
C LYS A 330 36.32 3.75 -19.17
N GLY A 331 36.40 3.83 -17.84
CA GLY A 331 35.32 4.26 -16.96
C GLY A 331 35.39 5.72 -16.55
N LYS A 332 36.28 6.52 -17.15
CA LYS A 332 36.46 7.93 -16.76
C LYS A 332 35.16 8.71 -16.98
N ILE A 333 34.64 9.29 -15.90
CA ILE A 333 33.47 10.17 -15.94
C ILE A 333 33.78 11.41 -16.80
N PRO A 334 32.96 11.74 -17.82
CA PRO A 334 33.16 12.93 -18.62
C PRO A 334 33.01 14.22 -17.81
N ASN A 335 33.86 15.22 -18.06
CA ASN A 335 33.79 16.55 -17.40
C ASN A 335 32.45 17.27 -17.58
N ALA A 336 31.62 16.87 -18.55
CA ALA A 336 30.29 17.43 -18.72
C ALA A 336 29.30 16.95 -17.64
N TRP A 337 29.49 15.74 -17.10
CA TRP A 337 28.58 15.18 -16.09
C TRP A 337 28.74 15.87 -14.74
N THR A 338 29.96 16.29 -14.40
CA THR A 338 30.26 17.01 -13.15
C THR A 338 29.63 18.40 -13.09
N LYS A 339 29.11 18.91 -14.22
CA LYS A 339 28.38 20.18 -14.32
C LYS A 339 26.87 20.02 -14.15
N ILE A 340 26.35 18.80 -14.05
CA ILE A 340 24.93 18.54 -13.82
C ILE A 340 24.62 18.81 -12.35
N THR A 341 23.67 19.69 -12.09
CA THR A 341 23.25 20.05 -10.72
C THR A 341 22.02 19.25 -10.29
N LYS A 342 21.82 19.11 -8.97
CA LYS A 342 20.59 18.52 -8.41
C LYS A 342 19.34 19.21 -8.93
N GLN A 343 19.33 20.55 -8.94
CA GLN A 343 18.17 21.31 -9.45
C GLN A 343 17.85 20.97 -10.89
N LYS A 344 18.86 20.87 -11.77
CA LYS A 344 18.66 20.48 -13.16
C LYS A 344 18.03 19.10 -13.30
N VAL A 345 18.37 18.16 -12.42
CA VAL A 345 17.80 16.82 -12.39
C VAL A 345 16.34 16.84 -11.93
N LEU A 346 16.02 17.62 -10.89
CA LEU A 346 14.65 17.79 -10.41
C LEU A 346 13.77 18.45 -11.48
N ASP A 347 14.24 19.54 -12.10
CA ASP A 347 13.54 20.24 -13.18
C ASP A 347 13.29 19.35 -14.41
N ASP A 348 14.19 18.39 -14.68
CA ASP A 348 14.05 17.44 -15.78
C ASP A 348 12.99 16.38 -15.47
N LEU A 349 12.99 15.84 -14.25
CA LEU A 349 11.95 14.91 -13.80
C LEU A 349 10.57 15.55 -13.74
N GLU A 350 10.46 16.82 -13.35
CA GLU A 350 9.18 17.52 -13.29
C GLU A 350 8.53 17.70 -14.68
N LYS A 351 9.32 17.81 -15.74
CA LYS A 351 8.86 17.97 -17.13
C LYS A 351 8.40 16.67 -17.80
N GLN A 352 8.80 15.53 -17.26
CA GLN A 352 8.36 14.19 -17.68
C GLN A 352 6.97 13.90 -17.11
#